data_AF-A0A6H1ZGF9-F1
#
_entry.id   AF-A0A6H1ZGF9-F1
#
_cell.length_a   1.000
_cell.length_b   1.000
_cell.length_c   1.000
_cell.angle_alpha   90.00
_cell.angle_beta   90.00
_cell.angle_gamma   90.00
#
_symmetry.space_group_name_H-M   'P 1'
#
loop_
_entity.id
_entity.type
_entity.pdbx_description
1 polymer ?
#
loop_
_entity_poly.entity_id
_entity_poly.type
_entity_poly.pdbx_seq_one_letter_code
_entity_poly.pdbx_strand_id
1 'polypeptide(L)'
;MEIKSIGDITVEVQGMTFTLNPREYSNLMYWRSKIIELEIEDTETQAIGFMFADCLLRIMAWEGPTINDKPAPCTMKNKNLLFSQNPNLLNEIAVKVAEKEGLLEKNSETSQAG
;
A
#
# COMPACT_ATOMS: atom_id res chain seq x y z
N MET A 1 19.18 13.43 1.90
CA MET A 1 18.49 12.57 2.88
C MET A 1 18.37 11.21 2.22
N GLU A 2 19.22 10.26 2.59
CA GLU A 2 19.13 8.89 2.08
C GLU A 2 17.96 8.21 2.79
N ILE A 3 16.86 8.02 2.08
CA ILE A 3 15.76 7.17 2.56
C ILE A 3 16.29 5.75 2.42
N LYS A 4 16.69 5.12 3.53
CA LYS A 4 16.98 3.68 3.54
C LYS A 4 15.74 2.97 2.98
N SER A 5 15.92 2.22 1.90
CA SER A 5 14.85 1.36 1.39
C SER A 5 14.46 0.40 2.50
N ILE A 6 13.27 0.59 3.05
CA ILE A 6 12.59 -0.48 3.76
C ILE A 6 12.49 -1.63 2.76
N GLY A 7 12.74 -2.87 3.16
CA GLY A 7 12.52 -4.02 2.27
C GLY A 7 11.03 -4.17 1.93
N ASP A 8 10.69 -5.20 1.16
CA ASP A 8 9.29 -5.55 0.92
C ASP A 8 8.52 -5.69 2.24
N ILE A 9 7.28 -5.20 2.26
CA ILE A 9 6.39 -5.19 3.43
C ILE A 9 5.33 -6.25 3.21
N THR A 10 5.29 -7.24 4.10
CA THR A 10 4.21 -8.23 4.11
C THR A 10 3.19 -7.90 5.20
N VAL A 11 1.88 -7.89 4.90
CA VAL A 11 0.81 -7.73 5.88
C VAL A 11 -0.25 -8.82 5.72
N GLU A 12 -0.84 -9.25 6.84
CA GLU A 12 -1.93 -10.23 6.85
C GLU A 12 -3.23 -9.54 7.24
N VAL A 13 -4.27 -9.69 6.41
CA VAL A 13 -5.59 -9.06 6.57
C VAL A 13 -6.66 -10.06 6.15
N GLN A 14 -7.65 -10.32 7.01
CA GLN A 14 -8.77 -11.23 6.72
C GLN A 14 -8.33 -12.64 6.25
N GLY A 15 -7.23 -13.17 6.82
CA GLY A 15 -6.67 -14.46 6.43
C GLY A 15 -5.98 -14.48 5.06
N MET A 16 -5.81 -13.32 4.43
CA MET A 16 -5.02 -13.14 3.21
C MET A 16 -3.69 -12.47 3.54
N THR A 17 -2.65 -12.84 2.82
CA THR A 17 -1.33 -12.23 2.96
C THR A 17 -1.04 -11.37 1.74
N PHE A 18 -0.61 -10.13 1.95
CA PHE A 18 -0.25 -9.19 0.89
C PHE A 18 1.21 -8.79 1.04
N THR A 19 1.97 -8.84 -0.06
CA THR A 19 3.33 -8.31 -0.11
C THR A 19 3.33 -7.02 -0.92
N LEU A 20 3.96 -5.99 -0.38
CA LEU A 20 4.01 -4.65 -0.94
C LEU A 20 5.46 -4.22 -1.14
N ASN A 21 5.78 -3.64 -2.29
CA ASN A 21 7.02 -2.91 -2.47
C ASN A 21 7.12 -1.77 -1.45
N PRO A 22 8.32 -1.36 -1.04
CA PRO A 22 8.51 -0.18 -0.20
C PRO A 22 8.02 1.10 -0.90
N ARG A 23 7.76 2.13 -0.09
CA ARG A 23 7.36 3.43 -0.60
C ARG A 23 8.55 4.11 -1.28
N GLU A 24 8.38 4.46 -2.55
CA GLU A 24 9.35 5.27 -3.29
C GLU A 24 8.84 6.70 -3.44
N TYR A 25 9.76 7.67 -3.36
CA TYR A 25 9.43 9.09 -3.54
C TYR A 25 8.84 9.39 -4.93
N SER A 26 9.31 8.69 -5.97
CA SER A 26 8.78 8.75 -7.34
C SER A 26 7.29 8.40 -7.40
N ASN A 27 6.87 7.32 -6.76
CA ASN A 27 5.48 6.88 -6.68
C ASN A 27 4.61 7.89 -5.92
N LEU A 28 5.17 8.47 -4.85
CA LEU A 28 4.52 9.50 -4.06
C LEU A 28 4.21 10.76 -4.89
N MET A 29 5.21 11.23 -5.65
CA MET A 29 5.05 12.41 -6.50
C MET A 29 4.13 12.17 -7.70
N TYR A 30 4.19 10.97 -8.30
CA TYR A 30 3.30 10.60 -9.39
C TYR A 30 1.82 10.67 -8.97
N TRP A 31 1.45 10.09 -7.83
CA TRP A 31 0.07 10.08 -7.37
C TRP A 31 -0.42 11.44 -6.88
N ARG A 32 0.46 12.22 -6.26
CA ARG A 32 0.15 13.61 -5.92
C ARG A 32 -0.25 14.40 -7.16
N SER A 33 0.49 14.25 -8.27
CA SER A 33 0.14 14.88 -9.54
C SER A 33 -1.23 14.42 -10.04
N LYS A 34 -1.51 13.11 -10.00
CA LYS A 34 -2.78 12.55 -10.48
C LYS A 34 -3.99 12.99 -9.66
N ILE A 35 -3.85 13.17 -8.36
CA ILE A 35 -4.94 13.64 -7.50
C ILE A 35 -5.22 15.12 -7.71
N ILE A 36 -4.16 15.93 -7.92
CA ILE A 36 -4.32 17.34 -8.30
C ILE A 36 -5.06 17.46 -9.65
N GLU A 37 -4.75 16.58 -10.61
CA GLU A 37 -5.46 16.51 -11.90
C GLU A 37 -6.96 16.16 -11.77
N LEU A 38 -7.38 15.54 -10.66
CA LEU A 38 -8.79 15.22 -10.39
C LEU A 38 -9.59 16.39 -9.80
N GLU A 39 -8.96 17.55 -9.61
CA GLU A 39 -9.60 18.78 -9.10
C GLU A 39 -10.32 18.58 -7.74
N ILE A 40 -9.89 17.60 -6.96
CA ILE A 40 -10.40 17.38 -5.60
C ILE A 40 -9.84 18.51 -4.73
N GLU A 41 -10.65 19.47 -4.28
CA GLU A 41 -10.17 20.60 -3.46
C GLU A 41 -9.94 20.23 -1.99
N ASP A 42 -10.66 19.21 -1.50
CA ASP A 42 -10.59 18.79 -0.10
C ASP A 42 -9.30 18.03 0.21
N THR A 43 -8.46 18.62 1.07
CA THR A 43 -7.15 18.07 1.43
C THR A 43 -7.23 16.72 2.12
N GLU A 44 -8.30 16.46 2.88
CA GLU A 44 -8.49 15.18 3.57
C GLU A 44 -8.81 14.06 2.56
N THR A 45 -9.74 14.31 1.65
CA THR A 45 -10.09 13.41 0.55
C THR A 45 -8.90 13.16 -0.36
N GLN A 46 -8.10 14.19 -0.67
CA GLN A 46 -6.85 14.02 -1.41
C GLN A 46 -5.88 13.07 -0.68
N ALA A 47 -5.71 13.23 0.64
CA ALA A 47 -4.81 12.39 1.44
C ALA A 47 -5.29 10.92 1.50
N ILE A 48 -6.59 10.71 1.64
CA ILE A 48 -7.21 9.37 1.64
C ILE A 48 -7.05 8.71 0.26
N GLY A 49 -7.37 9.45 -0.81
CA GLY A 49 -7.19 8.97 -2.18
C GLY A 49 -5.74 8.61 -2.47
N PHE A 50 -4.80 9.40 -1.98
CA PHE A 50 -3.36 9.15 -2.08
C PHE A 50 -2.97 7.83 -1.40
N MET A 51 -3.39 7.65 -0.15
CA MET A 51 -3.07 6.47 0.65
C MET A 51 -3.56 5.18 -0.03
N PHE A 52 -4.78 5.19 -0.58
CA PHE A 52 -5.34 4.02 -1.25
C PHE A 52 -4.71 3.75 -2.62
N ALA A 53 -4.45 4.78 -3.42
CA ALA A 53 -3.80 4.63 -4.72
C ALA A 53 -2.36 4.13 -4.60
N ASP A 54 -1.61 4.64 -3.62
CA ASP A 54 -0.25 4.18 -3.28
C ASP A 54 -0.28 2.70 -2.88
N CYS A 55 -1.14 2.34 -1.93
CA CYS A 55 -1.25 0.97 -1.43
C CYS A 55 -1.63 -0.02 -2.54
N LEU A 56 -2.63 0.32 -3.36
CA LEU A 56 -3.10 -0.48 -4.49
C LEU A 56 -1.96 -0.83 -5.47
N LEU A 57 -1.11 0.14 -5.81
CA LEU A 57 0.00 -0.11 -6.72
C LEU A 57 1.08 -0.98 -6.09
N ARG A 58 1.41 -0.70 -4.83
CA ARG A 58 2.55 -1.32 -4.15
C ARG A 58 2.34 -2.81 -3.89
N ILE A 59 1.09 -3.28 -3.75
CA ILE A 59 0.79 -4.71 -3.63
C ILE A 59 1.32 -5.46 -4.86
N MET A 60 2.35 -6.27 -4.71
CA MET A 60 3.01 -6.99 -5.82
C MET A 60 2.62 -8.47 -5.86
N ALA A 61 2.22 -9.03 -4.72
CA ALA A 61 1.78 -10.40 -4.58
C ALA A 61 0.75 -10.52 -3.45
N TRP A 62 -0.06 -11.57 -3.52
CA TRP A 62 -0.91 -11.97 -2.42
C TRP A 62 -1.03 -13.49 -2.33
N GLU A 63 -1.48 -13.97 -1.18
CA GLU A 63 -1.90 -15.35 -0.93
C GLU A 63 -3.29 -15.32 -0.30
N GLY A 64 -4.18 -16.23 -0.72
CA GLY A 64 -5.56 -16.32 -0.24
C GLY A 64 -6.62 -16.19 -1.35
N PRO A 65 -6.64 -15.11 -2.15
CA PRO A 65 -7.62 -14.97 -3.22
C PRO A 65 -7.51 -16.09 -4.26
N THR A 66 -8.61 -16.79 -4.54
CA THR A 66 -8.69 -17.82 -5.59
C THR A 66 -9.63 -17.40 -6.71
N ILE A 67 -9.28 -17.77 -7.94
CA ILE A 67 -10.13 -17.70 -9.13
C ILE A 67 -10.14 -19.08 -9.76
N ASN A 68 -11.31 -19.71 -9.86
CA ASN A 68 -11.46 -21.08 -10.37
C ASN A 68 -10.51 -22.08 -9.67
N ASP A 69 -10.49 -22.04 -8.33
CA ASP A 69 -9.66 -22.89 -7.46
C ASP A 69 -8.13 -22.76 -7.65
N LYS A 70 -7.68 -21.70 -8.31
CA LYS A 70 -6.26 -21.35 -8.47
C LYS A 70 -5.95 -20.02 -7.79
N PRO A 71 -4.72 -19.81 -7.29
CA PRO A 71 -4.31 -18.50 -6.78
C PRO A 71 -4.55 -17.42 -7.83
N ALA A 72 -5.29 -16.38 -7.46
CA ALA A 72 -5.54 -15.26 -8.35
C ALA A 72 -4.21 -14.53 -8.61
N PRO A 73 -3.82 -14.25 -9.87
CA PRO A 73 -2.61 -13.48 -10.12
C PRO A 73 -2.81 -12.03 -9.67
N CYS A 74 -1.78 -11.41 -9.11
CA CYS A 74 -1.82 -10.03 -8.58
C CYS A 74 -1.74 -8.96 -9.68
N THR A 75 -2.66 -9.02 -10.64
CA THR A 75 -2.78 -8.04 -11.74
C THR A 75 -3.67 -6.87 -11.33
N MET A 76 -3.54 -5.71 -11.98
CA MET A 76 -4.41 -4.55 -11.70
C MET A 76 -5.91 -4.88 -11.89
N LYS A 77 -6.24 -5.69 -12.90
CA LYS A 77 -7.61 -6.18 -13.13
C LYS A 77 -8.14 -6.94 -11.91
N ASN A 78 -7.36 -7.88 -11.38
CA ASN A 78 -7.78 -8.69 -10.24
C ASN A 78 -7.77 -7.89 -8.94
N LYS A 79 -6.86 -6.92 -8.77
CA LYS A 79 -6.87 -6.00 -7.63
C LYS A 79 -8.17 -5.21 -7.61
N ASN A 80 -8.53 -4.59 -8.73
CA ASN A 80 -9.77 -3.84 -8.87
C ASN A 80 -10.99 -4.71 -8.56
N LEU A 81 -11.01 -5.95 -9.06
CA LEU A 81 -12.08 -6.90 -8.73
C LEU A 81 -12.13 -7.21 -7.23
N LEU A 82 -11.00 -7.57 -6.62
CA LEU A 82 -10.91 -7.89 -5.20
C LEU A 82 -11.40 -6.75 -4.31
N PHE A 83 -10.93 -5.53 -4.57
CA PHE A 83 -11.27 -4.34 -3.76
C PHE A 83 -12.65 -3.79 -4.08
N SER A 84 -13.23 -4.05 -5.26
CA SER A 84 -14.65 -3.78 -5.51
C SER A 84 -15.57 -4.72 -4.72
N GLN A 85 -15.14 -5.97 -4.51
CA GLN A 85 -15.90 -6.96 -3.74
C GLN A 85 -15.68 -6.81 -2.22
N ASN A 86 -14.53 -6.26 -1.83
CA ASN A 86 -14.16 -6.02 -0.44
C ASN A 86 -13.63 -4.59 -0.26
N PRO A 87 -14.50 -3.56 -0.27
CA PRO A 87 -14.07 -2.15 -0.23
C PRO A 87 -13.23 -1.78 0.99
N ASN A 88 -13.49 -2.42 2.14
CA ASN A 88 -12.76 -2.15 3.38
C ASN A 88 -11.38 -2.81 3.43
N LEU A 89 -11.13 -3.83 2.61
CA LEU A 89 -9.90 -4.60 2.63
C LEU A 89 -8.68 -3.72 2.32
N LEU A 90 -8.80 -2.83 1.33
CA LEU A 90 -7.70 -1.92 0.97
C LEU A 90 -7.36 -0.94 2.11
N ASN A 91 -8.38 -0.51 2.85
CA ASN A 91 -8.20 0.35 4.03
C ASN A 91 -7.47 -0.39 5.15
N GLU A 92 -7.90 -1.61 5.49
CA GLU A 92 -7.23 -2.43 6.50
C GLU A 92 -5.76 -2.71 6.13
N ILE A 93 -5.47 -2.98 4.85
CA ILE A 93 -4.09 -3.13 4.35
C ILE A 93 -3.31 -1.83 4.56
N ALA A 94 -3.86 -0.68 4.15
CA ALA A 94 -3.18 0.61 4.25
C ALA A 94 -2.84 0.97 5.70
N VAL A 95 -3.75 0.72 6.65
CA VAL A 95 -3.50 0.92 8.09
C VAL A 95 -2.35 0.03 8.58
N LYS A 96 -2.38 -1.28 8.28
CA LYS A 96 -1.31 -2.19 8.71
C LYS A 96 0.05 -1.87 8.10
N VAL A 97 0.07 -1.38 6.86
CA VAL A 97 1.29 -0.92 6.19
C VAL A 97 1.84 0.30 6.92
N ALA A 98 1.00 1.30 7.21
CA ALA A 98 1.42 2.51 7.93
C ALA A 98 1.95 2.18 9.34
N GLU A 99 1.32 1.25 10.06
CA GLU A 99 1.81 0.75 11.35
C GLU A 99 3.19 0.09 11.24
N LYS A 100 3.40 -0.78 10.24
CA LYS A 100 4.69 -1.42 10.01
C LYS A 100 5.78 -0.43 9.60
N GLU A 101 5.47 0.49 8.70
CA GLU A 101 6.41 1.55 8.28
C GLU A 101 6.82 2.42 9.47
N GLY A 102 5.87 2.86 10.29
CA GLY A 102 6.15 3.66 11.49
C GLY A 102 6.97 2.92 12.55
N LEU A 103 6.84 1.58 12.67
CA LEU A 103 7.71 0.77 13.52
C LEU A 103 9.14 0.68 12.97
N LEU A 104 9.29 0.55 11.65
CA LEU A 104 10.58 0.43 10.98
C LEU A 104 11.36 1.76 11.06
N GLU A 105 10.67 2.89 10.91
CA GLU A 105 11.26 4.23 11.13
C GLU A 105 11.78 4.39 12.56
N LYS A 106 10.97 4.08 13.58
CA LYS A 106 11.37 4.15 15.01
C LYS A 106 12.56 3.24 15.34
N ASN A 107 12.58 2.03 14.79
CA ASN A 107 13.69 1.08 14.99
C ASN A 107 14.96 1.51 14.26
N SER A 108 14.84 2.28 13.18
CA SER A 108 15.99 2.82 12.44
C SER A 108 16.66 3.99 13.14
N GLU A 109 15.89 4.83 13.85
CA GLU A 109 16.42 5.97 14.62
C GLU A 109 17.16 5.53 15.90
N THR A 110 16.77 4.40 16.50
CA THR A 110 17.42 3.88 17.72
C THR A 110 18.77 3.19 17.47
N SER A 111 19.12 2.91 16.20
CA SER A 111 20.42 2.33 15.83
C SER A 111 21.51 3.36 15.53
N GLN A 112 21.23 4.66 15.74
CA GLN A 112 22.16 5.75 15.47
C GLN A 112 22.73 6.38 16.76
N ALA A 113 22.91 5.56 17.79
CA ALA A 113 23.66 5.87 19.00
C ALA A 113 24.77 4.83 19.17
N GLY A 114 25.86 5.00 18.43
CA GLY A 114 27.08 4.20 18.50
C GLY A 114 28.25 5.03 18.02
#